data_AF-A0A653I483-F1
#
_entry.id   AF-A0A653I483-F1
#
_cell.length_a   1.000
_cell.length_b   1.000
_cell.length_c   1.000
_cell.angle_alpha   90.00
_cell.angle_beta   90.00
_cell.angle_gamma   90.00
#
_symmetry.space_group_name_H-M   'P 1'
#
loop_
_entity.id
_entity.type
_entity.pdbx_description
1 polymer ?
#
loop_
_entity_poly.entity_id
_entity_poly.type
_entity_poly.pdbx_seq_one_letter_code
_entity_poly.pdbx_strand_id
1 'polypeptide(L)'
;MKKRMLTILSVVALLAIMIGGYFVFQQQQAKSSGSKELTYAKEETAILAGGCFWCMEPPFEELKGVKSVISGYTGGDVKNPTYNQVSAETTGHREAVLITFDPAVISYKQLLDVYWRQIDPTDPNGQFVDQGESYTTAIFYTDAKQKQIAEQSKQDLADRGIFDDKIVTPLIEAGPFYEAEAYHQDYYLKSEKKYKFYRAASGRDDFIDRHWNDQPKLDLPKYDKLTDEQKKAKLTDIQYKVTQEDGTEPAFDNPYHDLKADGIYVDLISGEPLFSSKDKYDSKTGWPSFSQPLEPGNIIEKSDFALGMKRMEIRSRHGNAHLGHVFNDGPEPTGLRYCMNSAALKFIPKEDLKKEGYGQYLSEFK
;
A
#
# COMPACT_ATOMS: atom_id res chain seq x y z
N MET A 1 28.24 20.65 -43.31
CA MET A 1 27.08 19.98 -42.69
C MET A 1 27.48 18.73 -41.89
N LYS A 2 28.22 17.76 -42.46
CA LYS A 2 28.62 16.52 -41.75
C LYS A 2 29.37 16.72 -40.41
N LYS A 3 30.32 17.67 -40.33
CA LYS A 3 31.05 17.96 -39.07
C LYS A 3 30.13 18.49 -37.96
N ARG A 4 29.21 19.41 -38.27
CA ARG A 4 28.24 19.95 -37.30
C ARG A 4 27.29 18.87 -36.80
N MET A 5 26.84 17.98 -37.69
CA MET A 5 25.96 16.86 -37.32
C MET A 5 26.68 15.85 -36.42
N LEU A 6 27.97 15.57 -36.68
CA LEU A 6 28.79 14.69 -35.84
C LEU A 6 29.00 15.28 -34.44
N THR A 7 29.29 16.59 -34.35
CA THR A 7 29.42 17.30 -33.06
C THR A 7 28.12 17.28 -32.25
N ILE A 8 26.97 17.50 -32.90
CA ILE A 8 25.66 17.43 -32.24
C ILE A 8 25.39 16.01 -31.70
N LEU A 9 25.65 14.98 -32.50
CA LEU A 9 25.48 13.58 -32.06
C LEU A 9 26.39 13.23 -30.88
N SER A 10 27.65 13.69 -30.87
CA SER A 10 28.57 13.50 -29.75
C SER A 10 28.10 14.18 -28.47
N VAL A 11 27.56 15.40 -28.58
CA VAL A 11 27.03 16.15 -27.42
C VAL A 11 25.76 15.48 -26.87
N VAL A 12 24.87 15.00 -27.74
CA VAL A 12 23.67 14.26 -27.32
C VAL A 12 24.03 12.94 -26.63
N ALA A 13 25.01 12.21 -27.15
CA ALA A 13 25.49 10.97 -26.52
C ALA A 13 26.12 11.23 -25.15
N LEU A 14 26.95 12.28 -25.01
CA LEU A 14 27.52 12.69 -23.72
C LEU A 14 26.44 13.10 -22.71
N LEU A 15 25.43 13.87 -23.14
CA LEU A 15 24.28 14.22 -22.30
C LEU A 15 23.51 12.99 -21.86
N ALA A 16 23.24 12.04 -22.76
CA ALA A 16 22.56 10.79 -22.41
C ALA A 16 23.36 9.96 -21.40
N ILE A 17 24.69 9.89 -21.53
CA ILE A 17 25.57 9.21 -20.57
C ILE A 17 25.57 9.92 -19.22
N MET A 18 25.66 11.25 -19.19
CA MET A 18 25.62 12.01 -17.92
C MET A 18 24.27 11.90 -17.23
N ILE A 19 23.17 11.96 -17.98
CA ILE A 19 21.81 11.76 -17.45
C ILE A 19 21.67 10.33 -16.92
N GLY A 20 22.12 9.33 -17.68
CA GLY A 20 22.13 7.93 -17.23
C GLY A 20 22.96 7.73 -15.96
N GLY A 21 24.17 8.31 -15.91
CA GLY A 21 25.04 8.27 -14.74
C GLY A 21 24.43 8.96 -13.52
N TYR A 22 23.76 10.10 -13.72
CA TYR A 22 23.03 10.80 -12.66
C TYR A 22 21.87 9.95 -12.11
N PHE A 23 21.09 9.31 -12.97
CA PHE A 23 20.01 8.41 -12.52
C PHE A 23 20.54 7.17 -11.79
N VAL A 24 21.64 6.56 -12.26
CA VAL A 24 22.29 5.44 -11.57
C VAL A 24 22.79 5.88 -10.20
N PHE A 25 23.45 7.04 -10.11
CA PHE A 25 23.92 7.61 -8.85
C PHE A 25 22.76 7.88 -7.87
N GLN A 26 21.66 8.47 -8.35
CA GLN A 26 20.47 8.70 -7.53
C GLN A 26 19.82 7.40 -7.03
N GLN A 27 19.73 6.39 -7.90
CA GLN A 27 19.21 5.07 -7.51
C GLN A 27 20.12 4.41 -6.46
N GLN A 28 21.43 4.54 -6.60
CA GLN A 28 22.38 3.98 -5.64
C GLN A 28 22.34 4.73 -4.30
N GLN A 29 22.17 6.06 -4.32
CA GLN A 29 21.91 6.83 -3.11
C GLN A 29 20.63 6.38 -2.41
N ALA A 30 19.53 6.21 -3.15
CA ALA A 30 18.25 5.76 -2.59
C ALA A 30 18.30 4.35 -1.98
N LYS A 31 19.22 3.49 -2.42
CA LYS A 31 19.49 2.16 -1.83
C LYS A 31 20.45 2.20 -0.63
N SER A 32 20.99 3.38 -0.31
CA SER A 32 22.02 3.59 0.70
C SER A 32 21.61 4.60 1.77
N SER A 33 20.49 5.30 1.58
CA SER A 33 19.84 6.04 2.64
C SER A 33 19.33 5.02 3.66
N GLY A 34 19.91 5.03 4.85
CA GLY A 34 19.48 4.14 5.93
C GLY A 34 17.97 4.19 6.14
N SER A 35 17.39 3.06 6.52
CA SER A 35 15.98 2.97 6.89
C SER A 35 15.66 3.80 8.12
N LYS A 36 14.38 4.10 8.29
CA LYS A 36 13.87 4.90 9.42
C LYS A 36 13.20 3.97 10.44
N GLU A 37 13.61 4.05 11.70
CA GLU A 37 12.90 3.34 12.78
C GLU A 37 11.49 3.90 12.96
N LEU A 38 10.48 3.02 13.01
CA LEU A 38 9.08 3.37 13.21
C LEU A 38 8.62 3.02 14.63
N THR A 39 7.82 3.90 15.22
CA THR A 39 7.04 3.61 16.43
C THR A 39 5.67 3.09 16.02
N TYR A 40 5.21 2.00 16.63
CA TYR A 40 3.92 1.40 16.33
C TYR A 40 3.14 1.04 17.60
N ALA A 41 1.81 1.04 17.51
CA ALA A 41 0.91 0.73 18.61
C ALA A 41 0.72 -0.78 18.72
N LYS A 42 1.06 -1.37 19.87
CA LYS A 42 1.12 -2.82 20.05
C LYS A 42 -0.17 -3.55 19.66
N GLU A 43 -1.32 -3.07 20.13
CA GLU A 43 -2.61 -3.75 19.95
C GLU A 43 -3.19 -3.63 18.53
N GLU A 44 -2.71 -2.68 17.72
CA GLU A 44 -3.26 -2.33 16.40
C GLU A 44 -2.27 -2.65 15.26
N THR A 45 -1.26 -3.48 15.54
CA THR A 45 -0.18 -3.75 14.61
C THR A 45 0.16 -5.24 14.52
N ALA A 46 0.32 -5.76 13.30
CA ALA A 46 0.90 -7.08 13.04
C ALA A 46 2.22 -6.92 12.27
N ILE A 47 3.27 -7.64 12.69
CA ILE A 47 4.58 -7.64 12.01
C ILE A 47 4.87 -9.05 11.51
N LEU A 48 4.95 -9.21 10.20
CA LEU A 48 4.97 -10.52 9.54
C LEU A 48 6.10 -10.58 8.50
N ALA A 49 7.03 -11.53 8.66
CA ALA A 49 8.04 -11.86 7.66
C ALA A 49 7.65 -13.11 6.89
N GLY A 50 7.70 -13.07 5.56
CA GLY A 50 7.16 -14.12 4.70
C GLY A 50 7.84 -14.19 3.34
N GLY A 51 9.16 -13.97 3.30
CA GLY A 51 9.92 -13.80 2.06
C GLY A 51 9.89 -12.36 1.58
N CYS A 52 10.07 -12.16 0.27
CA CYS A 52 10.08 -10.83 -0.31
C CYS A 52 8.84 -10.02 0.09
N PHE A 53 9.04 -8.87 0.74
CA PHE A 53 7.93 -8.07 1.26
C PHE A 53 7.02 -7.51 0.17
N TRP A 54 7.49 -7.41 -1.08
CA TRP A 54 6.68 -6.92 -2.22
C TRP A 54 5.51 -7.85 -2.50
N CYS A 55 5.69 -9.14 -2.21
CA CYS A 55 4.65 -10.15 -2.33
C CYS A 55 3.73 -10.20 -1.11
N MET A 56 4.16 -9.62 0.01
CA MET A 56 3.45 -9.63 1.28
C MET A 56 2.58 -8.39 1.48
N GLU A 57 2.86 -7.24 0.84
CA GLU A 57 1.97 -6.07 0.90
C GLU A 57 0.55 -6.35 0.34
N PRO A 58 0.39 -6.80 -0.92
CA PRO A 58 -0.93 -6.84 -1.57
C PRO A 58 -1.99 -7.70 -0.86
N PRO A 59 -1.66 -8.89 -0.30
CA PRO A 59 -2.63 -9.73 0.40
C PRO A 59 -3.34 -9.06 1.59
N PHE A 60 -2.71 -8.06 2.22
CA PHE A 60 -3.28 -7.36 3.37
C PHE A 60 -3.91 -6.03 3.00
N GLU A 61 -3.33 -5.31 2.04
CA GLU A 61 -3.81 -3.97 1.65
C GLU A 61 -5.21 -3.97 1.03
N GLU A 62 -5.70 -5.10 0.53
CA GLU A 62 -7.07 -5.22 0.01
C GLU A 62 -8.13 -5.42 1.10
N LEU A 63 -7.73 -5.64 2.35
CA LEU A 63 -8.63 -6.02 3.43
C LEU A 63 -9.23 -4.80 4.12
N LYS A 64 -10.56 -4.77 4.22
CA LYS A 64 -11.25 -3.71 4.95
C LYS A 64 -10.87 -3.78 6.43
N GLY A 65 -10.46 -2.64 6.99
CA GLY A 65 -9.95 -2.55 8.35
C GLY A 65 -8.42 -2.55 8.44
N VAL A 66 -7.69 -2.91 7.38
CA VAL A 66 -6.26 -2.61 7.29
C VAL A 66 -6.10 -1.13 6.91
N LYS A 67 -5.34 -0.37 7.70
CA LYS A 67 -5.12 1.07 7.53
C LYS A 67 -3.83 1.39 6.79
N SER A 68 -2.81 0.56 6.93
CA SER A 68 -1.53 0.68 6.22
C SER A 68 -0.77 -0.62 6.24
N VAL A 69 0.02 -0.88 5.19
CA VAL A 69 1.01 -1.95 5.15
C VAL A 69 2.33 -1.34 4.73
N ILE A 70 3.37 -1.46 5.55
CA ILE A 70 4.68 -0.85 5.30
C ILE A 70 5.72 -1.96 5.17
N SER A 71 6.43 -1.99 4.05
CA SER A 71 7.58 -2.86 3.85
C SER A 71 8.78 -2.38 4.66
N GLY A 72 9.51 -3.31 5.29
CA GLY A 72 10.63 -2.96 6.16
C GLY A 72 11.45 -4.13 6.66
N TYR A 73 12.30 -3.83 7.64
CA TYR A 73 13.30 -4.73 8.19
C TYR A 73 13.14 -4.85 9.70
N THR A 74 13.13 -6.06 10.25
CA THR A 74 13.04 -6.28 11.71
C THR A 74 13.71 -7.59 12.14
N GLY A 75 13.89 -7.78 13.45
CA GLY A 75 14.44 -9.01 14.04
C GLY A 75 15.98 -9.11 14.09
N GLY A 76 16.69 -8.20 13.44
CA GLY A 76 18.16 -8.13 13.44
C GLY A 76 18.73 -7.08 14.39
N ASP A 77 20.07 -6.97 14.38
CA ASP A 77 20.84 -6.18 15.35
C ASP A 77 21.36 -4.84 14.79
N VAL A 78 21.31 -4.65 13.47
CA VAL A 78 21.87 -3.46 12.82
C VAL A 78 20.84 -2.34 12.82
N LYS A 79 21.14 -1.21 13.46
CA LYS A 79 20.25 -0.04 13.44
C LYS A 79 20.20 0.62 12.06
N ASN A 80 19.00 1.02 11.64
CA ASN A 80 18.74 1.72 10.38
C ASN A 80 19.39 1.02 9.16
N PRO A 81 19.18 -0.30 8.98
CA PRO A 81 19.84 -1.05 7.93
C PRO A 81 19.37 -0.56 6.55
N THR A 82 20.25 -0.56 5.57
CA THR A 82 19.90 -0.36 4.15
C THR A 82 19.51 -1.69 3.51
N TYR A 83 18.76 -1.66 2.41
CA TYR A 83 18.45 -2.87 1.64
C TYR A 83 19.71 -3.69 1.33
N ASN A 84 20.78 -3.02 0.90
CA ASN A 84 22.03 -3.70 0.54
C ASN A 84 22.67 -4.44 1.73
N GLN A 85 22.52 -3.93 2.95
CA GLN A 85 23.03 -4.60 4.15
C GLN A 85 22.17 -5.81 4.49
N VAL A 86 20.84 -5.68 4.40
CA VAL A 86 19.91 -6.78 4.67
C VAL A 86 20.08 -7.90 3.64
N SER A 87 20.07 -7.58 2.34
CA SER A 87 20.26 -8.55 1.25
C SER A 87 21.65 -9.19 1.21
N ALA A 88 22.60 -8.65 1.98
CA ALA A 88 23.92 -9.27 2.15
C ALA A 88 23.93 -10.34 3.25
N GLU A 89 22.82 -10.59 3.94
CA GLU A 89 22.66 -11.62 4.97
C GLU A 89 23.61 -11.43 6.18
N THR A 90 23.90 -10.17 6.54
CA THR A 90 24.85 -9.84 7.62
C THR A 90 24.24 -9.12 8.81
N THR A 91 22.94 -8.81 8.75
CA THR A 91 22.29 -7.93 9.74
C THR A 91 21.39 -8.66 10.73
N GLY A 92 21.02 -9.91 10.42
CA GLY A 92 19.98 -10.67 11.13
C GLY A 92 18.54 -10.18 10.88
N HIS A 93 18.37 -9.13 10.07
CA HIS A 93 17.03 -8.64 9.73
C HIS A 93 16.36 -9.54 8.71
N ARG A 94 15.04 -9.68 8.87
CA ARG A 94 14.13 -10.21 7.86
C ARG A 94 13.42 -9.09 7.13
N GLU A 95 13.14 -9.31 5.85
CA GLU A 95 12.09 -8.57 5.16
C GLU A 95 10.74 -8.90 5.80
N ALA A 96 10.01 -7.86 6.18
CA ALA A 96 8.74 -7.97 6.87
C ALA A 96 7.79 -6.83 6.46
N VAL A 97 6.51 -7.06 6.71
CA VAL A 97 5.48 -6.01 6.61
C VAL A 97 4.98 -5.63 8.00
N LEU A 98 4.84 -4.33 8.23
CA LEU A 98 4.18 -3.72 9.39
C LEU A 98 2.75 -3.36 8.98
N ILE A 99 1.77 -4.09 9.49
CA ILE A 99 0.35 -3.92 9.16
C ILE A 99 -0.33 -3.21 10.31
N THR A 100 -0.80 -1.98 10.08
CA THR A 100 -1.68 -1.27 11.01
C THR A 100 -3.13 -1.59 10.68
N PHE A 101 -3.93 -1.96 11.66
CA PHE A 101 -5.31 -2.39 11.43
C PHE A 101 -6.28 -1.96 12.54
N ASP A 102 -7.58 -1.90 12.21
CA ASP A 102 -8.67 -1.69 13.16
C ASP A 102 -9.18 -3.05 13.69
N PRO A 103 -8.88 -3.39 14.96
CA PRO A 103 -9.31 -4.66 15.55
C PRO A 103 -10.83 -4.80 15.69
N ALA A 104 -11.60 -3.72 15.54
CA ALA A 104 -13.07 -3.79 15.51
C ALA A 104 -13.61 -4.26 14.15
N VAL A 105 -12.79 -4.22 13.09
CA VAL A 105 -13.19 -4.59 11.72
C VAL A 105 -12.51 -5.88 11.27
N ILE A 106 -11.20 -6.01 11.50
CA ILE A 106 -10.41 -7.19 11.16
C ILE A 106 -9.60 -7.67 12.36
N SER A 107 -9.65 -8.96 12.66
CA SER A 107 -8.92 -9.53 13.79
C SER A 107 -7.48 -9.88 13.43
N TYR A 108 -6.59 -9.86 14.43
CA TYR A 108 -5.22 -10.38 14.29
C TYR A 108 -5.20 -11.83 13.78
N LYS A 109 -6.15 -12.68 14.22
CA LYS A 109 -6.28 -14.05 13.72
C LYS A 109 -6.56 -14.08 12.21
N GLN A 110 -7.44 -13.24 11.69
CA GLN A 110 -7.71 -13.17 10.25
C GLN A 110 -6.48 -12.73 9.46
N LEU A 111 -5.66 -11.82 9.98
CA LEU A 111 -4.38 -11.49 9.38
C LEU A 111 -3.43 -12.70 9.35
N LEU A 112 -3.37 -13.48 10.43
CA LEU A 112 -2.59 -14.72 10.43
C LEU A 112 -3.14 -15.77 9.46
N ASP A 113 -4.47 -15.90 9.35
CA ASP A 113 -5.09 -16.81 8.39
C ASP A 113 -4.73 -16.44 6.93
N VAL A 114 -4.58 -15.16 6.63
CA VAL A 114 -4.06 -14.67 5.33
C VAL A 114 -2.58 -14.98 5.20
N TYR A 115 -1.78 -14.64 6.20
CA TYR A 115 -0.33 -14.87 6.24
C TYR A 115 0.06 -16.31 5.93
N TRP A 116 -0.58 -17.27 6.61
CA TRP A 116 -0.32 -18.70 6.42
C TRP A 116 -0.58 -19.18 5.00
N ARG A 117 -1.47 -18.50 4.25
CA ARG A 117 -1.71 -18.83 2.84
C ARG A 117 -0.70 -18.24 1.89
N GLN A 118 0.09 -17.25 2.31
CA GLN A 118 1.07 -16.59 1.44
C GLN A 118 2.46 -17.22 1.51
N ILE A 119 2.77 -17.98 2.56
CA ILE A 119 4.10 -18.52 2.82
C ILE A 119 4.14 -20.03 2.70
N ASP A 120 5.33 -20.57 2.47
CA ASP A 120 5.68 -21.95 2.82
C ASP A 120 6.11 -21.99 4.29
N PRO A 121 5.26 -22.48 5.21
CA PRO A 121 5.56 -22.49 6.64
C PRO A 121 6.52 -23.62 7.04
N THR A 122 6.96 -24.45 6.08
CA THR A 122 7.85 -25.61 6.30
C THR A 122 9.29 -25.35 5.86
N ASP A 123 9.53 -24.31 5.05
CA ASP A 123 10.86 -23.92 4.58
C ASP A 123 11.62 -23.10 5.64
N PRO A 124 12.74 -23.61 6.21
CA PRO A 124 13.53 -22.88 7.19
C PRO A 124 14.59 -21.95 6.57
N ASN A 125 14.81 -21.99 5.24
CA ASN A 125 15.95 -21.36 4.58
C ASN A 125 15.59 -20.13 3.73
N GLY A 126 14.30 -19.88 3.52
CA GLY A 126 13.83 -18.79 2.68
C GLY A 126 12.39 -19.02 2.24
N GLN A 127 11.96 -18.33 1.19
CA GLN A 127 10.65 -18.47 0.59
C GLN A 127 10.77 -18.51 -0.94
N PHE A 128 10.44 -19.67 -1.49
CA PHE A 128 10.42 -19.91 -2.94
C PHE A 128 11.77 -19.60 -3.61
N VAL A 129 11.83 -18.73 -4.61
CA VAL A 129 13.10 -18.32 -5.24
C VAL A 129 13.98 -17.44 -4.34
N ASP A 130 13.42 -16.81 -3.32
CA ASP A 130 14.15 -15.91 -2.42
C ASP A 130 14.68 -16.71 -1.23
N GLN A 131 15.96 -17.07 -1.29
CA GLN A 131 16.64 -17.90 -0.30
C GLN A 131 17.64 -17.04 0.50
N GLY A 132 17.77 -17.29 1.80
CA GLY A 132 18.54 -16.47 2.71
C GLY A 132 17.81 -16.21 4.03
N GLU A 133 18.55 -15.86 5.08
CA GLU A 133 17.99 -15.56 6.40
C GLU A 133 16.97 -14.43 6.32
N SER A 134 17.28 -13.41 5.50
CA SER A 134 16.43 -12.24 5.28
C SER A 134 15.05 -12.57 4.71
N TYR A 135 14.91 -13.71 4.04
CA TYR A 135 13.65 -14.18 3.44
C TYR A 135 12.95 -15.26 4.25
N THR A 136 13.49 -15.66 5.40
CA THR A 136 12.85 -16.65 6.26
C THR A 136 11.55 -16.13 6.87
N THR A 137 10.63 -17.04 7.18
CA THR A 137 9.35 -16.70 7.81
C THR A 137 9.55 -16.29 9.27
N ALA A 138 8.68 -15.42 9.79
CA ALA A 138 8.52 -15.15 11.22
C ALA A 138 7.22 -14.39 11.51
N ILE A 139 6.64 -14.63 12.68
CA ILE A 139 5.57 -13.79 13.24
C ILE A 139 6.17 -13.04 14.44
N PHE A 140 6.19 -11.72 14.37
CA PHE A 140 6.71 -10.87 15.45
C PHE A 140 5.52 -10.36 16.29
N TYR A 141 5.33 -10.93 17.48
CA TYR A 141 4.23 -10.57 18.37
C TYR A 141 4.58 -9.33 19.20
N THR A 142 3.63 -8.40 19.34
CA THR A 142 3.84 -7.14 20.09
C THR A 142 3.45 -7.24 21.57
N ASP A 143 2.64 -8.23 21.93
CA ASP A 143 2.14 -8.49 23.27
C ASP A 143 1.82 -9.99 23.51
N ALA A 144 1.45 -10.33 24.75
CA ALA A 144 1.14 -11.69 25.15
C ALA A 144 -0.13 -12.26 24.48
N LYS A 145 -1.11 -11.41 24.14
CA LYS A 145 -2.36 -11.81 23.49
C LYS A 145 -2.09 -12.21 22.05
N GLN A 146 -1.30 -11.44 21.31
CA GLN A 146 -0.84 -11.79 19.97
C GLN A 146 -0.03 -13.07 19.98
N LYS A 147 0.89 -13.24 20.94
CA LYS A 147 1.65 -14.48 21.08
C LYS A 147 0.73 -15.70 21.21
N GLN A 148 -0.26 -15.64 22.11
CA GLN A 148 -1.21 -16.74 22.30
C GLN A 148 -2.02 -17.03 21.03
N ILE A 149 -2.50 -15.99 20.33
CA ILE A 149 -3.24 -16.15 19.07
C ILE A 149 -2.35 -16.75 17.98
N ALA A 150 -1.08 -16.33 17.90
CA ALA A 150 -0.13 -16.84 16.93
C ALA A 150 0.20 -18.32 17.20
N GLU A 151 0.45 -18.69 18.45
CA GLU A 151 0.64 -20.08 18.89
C GLU A 151 -0.56 -20.95 18.51
N GLN A 152 -1.77 -20.49 18.82
CA GLN A 152 -2.99 -21.21 18.45
C GLN A 152 -3.15 -21.33 16.93
N SER A 153 -2.94 -20.25 16.17
CA SER A 153 -3.07 -20.29 14.71
C SER A 153 -2.06 -21.24 14.06
N LYS A 154 -0.85 -21.33 14.61
CA LYS A 154 0.19 -22.26 14.16
C LYS A 154 -0.20 -23.70 14.46
N GLN A 155 -0.78 -23.95 15.63
CA GLN A 155 -1.32 -25.26 16.00
C GLN A 155 -2.50 -25.66 15.11
N ASP A 156 -3.47 -24.76 14.92
CA ASP A 156 -4.63 -24.98 14.03
C ASP A 156 -4.17 -25.31 12.60
N LEU A 157 -3.12 -24.65 12.10
CA LEU A 157 -2.54 -24.95 10.79
C LEU A 157 -1.92 -26.35 10.74
N ALA A 158 -1.19 -26.76 11.79
CA ALA A 158 -0.60 -28.10 11.90
C ALA A 158 -1.69 -29.18 11.91
N ASP A 159 -2.74 -28.97 12.70
CA ASP A 159 -3.84 -29.93 12.89
C ASP A 159 -4.67 -30.14 11.63
N ARG A 160 -4.68 -29.18 10.71
CA ARG A 160 -5.33 -29.32 9.40
C ARG A 160 -4.64 -30.31 8.47
N GLY A 161 -3.39 -30.67 8.72
CA GLY A 161 -2.65 -31.65 7.92
C GLY A 161 -2.48 -31.25 6.45
N ILE A 162 -2.37 -29.95 6.17
CA ILE A 162 -2.15 -29.42 4.81
C ILE A 162 -0.72 -29.67 4.34
N PHE A 163 0.22 -29.69 5.29
CA PHE A 163 1.64 -29.87 5.05
C PHE A 163 2.10 -31.18 5.68
N ASP A 164 2.86 -31.96 4.93
CA ASP A 164 3.49 -33.17 5.42
C ASP A 164 4.65 -32.87 6.38
N ASP A 165 5.35 -31.75 6.13
CA ASP A 165 6.49 -31.30 6.91
C ASP A 165 6.08 -30.42 8.10
N LYS A 166 6.95 -30.36 9.10
CA LYS A 166 6.72 -29.58 10.32
C LYS A 166 6.70 -28.08 10.02
N ILE A 167 5.75 -27.36 10.62
CA ILE A 167 5.73 -25.89 10.58
C ILE A 167 6.89 -25.30 11.39
N VAL A 168 7.83 -24.67 10.71
CA VAL A 168 9.06 -24.10 11.28
C VAL A 168 8.98 -22.60 11.56
N THR A 169 7.96 -21.90 11.08
CA THR A 169 7.82 -20.44 11.28
C THR A 169 7.92 -20.04 12.76
N PRO A 170 8.93 -19.25 13.15
CA PRO A 170 9.16 -18.84 14.53
C PRO A 170 8.19 -17.75 14.98
N LEU A 171 7.91 -17.74 16.28
CA LEU A 171 7.17 -16.68 16.97
C LEU A 171 8.17 -15.89 17.81
N ILE A 172 8.40 -14.64 17.46
CA ILE A 172 9.49 -13.80 18.01
C ILE A 172 8.85 -12.57 18.67
N GLU A 173 9.39 -12.10 19.78
CA GLU A 173 8.95 -10.81 20.34
C GLU A 173 9.35 -9.67 19.40
N ALA A 174 8.41 -8.78 19.12
CA ALA A 174 8.64 -7.66 18.22
C ALA A 174 9.68 -6.68 18.80
N GLY A 175 10.73 -6.41 18.02
CA GLY A 175 11.74 -5.40 18.29
C GLY A 175 11.56 -4.15 17.42
N PRO A 176 12.62 -3.36 17.20
CA PRO A 176 12.58 -2.25 16.26
C PRO A 176 12.12 -2.68 14.87
N PHE A 177 11.30 -1.84 14.22
CA PHE A 177 10.92 -1.99 12.83
C PHE A 177 11.48 -0.83 12.03
N TYR A 178 12.19 -1.13 10.96
CA TYR A 178 12.83 -0.13 10.12
C TYR A 178 12.14 -0.07 8.75
N GLU A 179 11.52 1.07 8.44
CA GLU A 179 10.86 1.32 7.15
C GLU A 179 11.86 1.19 6.00
N ALA A 180 11.58 0.30 5.06
CA ALA A 180 12.39 0.15 3.85
C ALA A 180 12.29 1.41 2.98
N GLU A 181 13.29 1.59 2.13
CA GLU A 181 13.42 2.77 1.28
C GLU A 181 12.19 2.97 0.39
N ALA A 182 11.82 4.23 0.10
CA ALA A 182 10.55 4.59 -0.52
C ALA A 182 10.22 3.88 -1.85
N TYR A 183 11.23 3.37 -2.56
CA TYR A 183 11.03 2.61 -3.79
C TYR A 183 10.52 1.18 -3.55
N HIS A 184 10.64 0.65 -2.33
CA HIS A 184 10.10 -0.66 -1.94
C HIS A 184 8.61 -0.60 -1.60
N GLN A 185 8.13 0.52 -1.05
CA GLN A 185 6.74 0.69 -0.67
C GLN A 185 5.82 0.65 -1.91
N ASP A 186 4.71 -0.10 -1.86
CA ASP A 186 3.78 -0.32 -2.96
C ASP A 186 4.46 -0.75 -4.28
N TYR A 187 5.56 -1.51 -4.21
CA TYR A 187 6.33 -1.86 -5.43
C TYR A 187 5.46 -2.53 -6.50
N TYR A 188 4.49 -3.34 -6.08
CA TYR A 188 3.55 -4.03 -6.96
C TYR A 188 2.66 -3.07 -7.79
N LEU A 189 2.39 -1.85 -7.28
CA LEU A 189 1.67 -0.80 -7.98
C LEU A 189 2.63 0.06 -8.80
N LYS A 190 3.73 0.52 -8.18
CA LYS A 190 4.67 1.48 -8.78
C LYS A 190 5.49 0.86 -9.92
N SER A 191 5.72 -0.46 -9.88
CA SER A 191 6.50 -1.23 -10.85
C SER A 191 5.76 -2.46 -11.39
N GLU A 192 4.45 -2.32 -11.63
CA GLU A 192 3.51 -3.42 -11.95
C GLU A 192 4.06 -4.47 -12.94
N LYS A 193 4.62 -4.07 -14.08
CA LYS A 193 5.16 -5.03 -15.07
C LYS A 193 6.34 -5.85 -14.53
N LYS A 194 7.25 -5.21 -13.79
CA LYS A 194 8.42 -5.87 -13.20
C LYS A 194 7.97 -6.79 -12.08
N TYR A 195 7.07 -6.31 -11.22
CA TYR A 195 6.50 -7.09 -10.14
C TYR A 195 5.77 -8.33 -10.67
N LYS A 196 4.89 -8.18 -11.68
CA LYS A 196 4.16 -9.31 -12.28
C LYS A 196 5.09 -10.38 -12.85
N PHE A 197 6.16 -9.96 -13.54
CA PHE A 197 7.17 -10.90 -14.04
C PHE A 197 7.87 -11.64 -12.90
N TYR A 198 8.30 -10.90 -11.87
CA TYR A 198 8.95 -11.47 -10.69
C TYR A 198 8.02 -12.43 -9.93
N ARG A 199 6.78 -12.02 -9.62
CA ARG A 199 5.77 -12.83 -8.93
C ARG A 199 5.48 -14.13 -9.67
N ALA A 200 5.26 -14.06 -10.98
CA ALA A 200 5.03 -15.24 -11.82
C ALA A 200 6.23 -16.20 -11.85
N ALA A 201 7.46 -15.66 -11.78
CA ALA A 201 8.68 -16.47 -11.72
C ALA A 201 9.04 -16.93 -10.30
N SER A 202 8.38 -16.43 -9.27
CA SER A 202 8.77 -16.65 -7.88
C SER A 202 8.45 -18.06 -7.37
N GLY A 203 7.46 -18.74 -7.96
CA GLY A 203 6.92 -20.01 -7.46
C GLY A 203 5.88 -19.86 -6.33
N ARG A 204 5.63 -18.65 -5.84
CA ARG A 204 4.63 -18.39 -4.79
C ARG A 204 3.21 -18.70 -5.24
N ASP A 205 2.83 -18.30 -6.45
CA ASP A 205 1.47 -18.55 -6.95
C ASP A 205 1.24 -20.05 -7.19
N ASP A 206 2.22 -20.77 -7.74
CA ASP A 206 2.16 -22.23 -7.90
C ASP A 206 2.01 -22.95 -6.55
N PHE A 207 2.69 -22.47 -5.51
CA PHE A 207 2.52 -22.97 -4.15
C PHE A 207 1.12 -22.70 -3.63
N ILE A 208 0.60 -21.48 -3.84
CA ILE A 208 -0.73 -21.09 -3.36
C ILE A 208 -1.80 -21.96 -4.00
N ASP A 209 -1.74 -22.12 -5.32
CA ASP A 209 -2.70 -22.91 -6.08
C ASP A 209 -2.68 -24.38 -5.63
N ARG A 210 -1.50 -24.94 -5.38
CA ARG A 210 -1.34 -26.34 -4.95
C ARG A 210 -1.94 -26.62 -3.57
N HIS A 211 -1.78 -25.71 -2.61
CA HIS A 211 -2.16 -25.97 -1.21
C HIS A 211 -3.52 -25.39 -0.82
N TRP A 212 -3.98 -24.34 -1.51
CA TRP A 212 -5.12 -23.54 -1.04
C TRP A 212 -6.30 -23.49 -1.99
N ASN A 213 -6.15 -23.87 -3.26
CA ASN A 213 -7.24 -23.75 -4.24
C ASN A 213 -8.46 -24.61 -3.87
N ASP A 214 -8.23 -25.79 -3.30
CA ASP A 214 -9.29 -26.70 -2.82
C ASP A 214 -9.71 -26.43 -1.37
N GLN A 215 -9.09 -25.45 -0.70
CA GLN A 215 -9.41 -25.10 0.69
C GLN A 215 -10.55 -24.07 0.73
N PRO A 216 -11.38 -24.06 1.80
CA PRO A 216 -12.39 -23.03 1.98
C PRO A 216 -11.80 -21.62 1.85
N LYS A 217 -12.52 -20.71 1.19
CA LYS A 217 -12.10 -19.31 1.12
C LYS A 217 -12.15 -18.69 2.52
N LEU A 218 -11.23 -17.75 2.80
CA LEU A 218 -11.25 -17.00 4.05
C LEU A 218 -12.45 -16.04 4.05
N ASP A 219 -13.15 -16.00 5.18
CA ASP A 219 -14.16 -14.99 5.45
C ASP A 219 -13.46 -13.73 5.99
N LEU A 220 -13.19 -12.79 5.07
CA LEU A 220 -12.42 -11.58 5.34
C LEU A 220 -13.27 -10.35 5.01
N PRO A 221 -13.21 -9.30 5.86
CA PRO A 221 -13.87 -8.05 5.55
C PRO A 221 -13.24 -7.43 4.28
N LYS A 222 -14.10 -7.08 3.32
CA LYS A 222 -13.71 -6.41 2.07
C LYS A 222 -14.64 -5.22 1.81
N TYR A 223 -14.19 -4.29 0.98
CA TYR A 223 -15.07 -3.25 0.46
C TYR A 223 -15.94 -3.80 -0.67
N ASP A 224 -17.23 -3.46 -0.64
CA ASP A 224 -18.19 -3.83 -1.67
C ASP A 224 -18.06 -2.88 -2.87
N LYS A 225 -17.05 -3.12 -3.71
CA LYS A 225 -16.85 -2.32 -4.91
C LYS A 225 -17.91 -2.59 -5.98
N LEU A 226 -18.37 -1.54 -6.66
CA LEU A 226 -19.30 -1.67 -7.78
C LEU A 226 -18.70 -2.56 -8.90
N THR A 227 -19.50 -3.49 -9.43
CA THR A 227 -19.13 -4.25 -10.64
C THR A 227 -19.15 -3.35 -11.87
N ASP A 228 -18.51 -3.76 -12.98
CA ASP A 228 -18.49 -2.95 -14.20
C ASP A 228 -19.90 -2.72 -14.78
N GLU A 229 -20.81 -3.69 -14.63
CA GLU A 229 -22.23 -3.52 -14.98
C GLU A 229 -22.90 -2.49 -14.06
N GLN A 230 -22.65 -2.56 -12.75
CA GLN A 230 -23.21 -1.61 -11.80
C GLN A 230 -22.66 -0.20 -12.02
N LYS A 231 -21.37 -0.05 -12.33
CA LYS A 231 -20.75 1.24 -12.68
C LYS A 231 -21.46 1.86 -13.88
N LYS A 232 -21.64 1.12 -14.96
CA LYS A 232 -22.35 1.60 -16.17
C LYS A 232 -23.81 1.95 -15.91
N ALA A 233 -24.48 1.24 -15.00
CA ALA A 233 -25.89 1.44 -14.72
C ALA A 233 -26.17 2.57 -13.71
N LYS A 234 -25.26 2.81 -12.75
CA LYS A 234 -25.49 3.71 -11.61
C LYS A 234 -24.74 5.04 -11.70
N LEU A 235 -23.58 5.06 -12.36
CA LEU A 235 -22.79 6.28 -12.47
C LEU A 235 -23.36 7.19 -13.56
N THR A 236 -23.34 8.49 -13.30
CA THR A 236 -23.53 9.48 -14.36
C THR A 236 -22.35 9.45 -15.33
N ASP A 237 -22.53 9.98 -16.55
CA ASP A 237 -21.47 10.03 -17.57
C ASP A 237 -20.19 10.68 -17.05
N ILE A 238 -20.29 11.78 -16.28
CA ILE A 238 -19.11 12.44 -15.73
C ILE A 238 -18.43 11.62 -14.63
N GLN A 239 -19.20 10.95 -13.76
CA GLN A 239 -18.65 10.06 -12.73
C GLN A 239 -17.95 8.87 -13.36
N TYR A 240 -18.53 8.26 -14.40
CA TYR A 240 -17.90 7.16 -15.11
C TYR A 240 -16.60 7.62 -15.81
N LYS A 241 -16.67 8.73 -16.56
CA LYS A 241 -15.53 9.30 -17.27
C LYS A 241 -14.38 9.66 -16.31
N VAL A 242 -14.68 10.30 -15.19
CA VAL A 242 -13.67 10.65 -14.18
C VAL A 242 -13.08 9.39 -13.58
N THR A 243 -13.91 8.51 -13.01
CA THR A 243 -13.40 7.40 -12.19
C THR A 243 -12.78 6.26 -13.00
N GLN A 244 -13.28 5.98 -14.21
CA GLN A 244 -12.87 4.81 -15.01
C GLN A 244 -12.02 5.16 -16.23
N GLU A 245 -12.09 6.40 -16.72
CA GLU A 245 -11.39 6.84 -17.95
C GLU A 245 -10.37 7.95 -17.67
N ASP A 246 -9.99 8.11 -16.39
CA ASP A 246 -9.03 9.09 -15.91
C ASP A 246 -9.37 10.54 -16.35
N GLY A 247 -10.68 10.83 -16.47
CA GLY A 247 -11.20 12.12 -16.85
C GLY A 247 -11.11 13.17 -15.74
N THR A 248 -11.41 14.43 -16.07
CA THR A 248 -11.46 15.54 -15.12
C THR A 248 -12.76 16.32 -15.29
N GLU A 249 -13.47 16.58 -14.20
CA GLU A 249 -14.70 17.39 -14.21
C GLU A 249 -14.41 18.89 -14.40
N PRO A 250 -15.37 19.70 -14.87
CA PRO A 250 -15.17 21.14 -15.00
C PRO A 250 -14.90 21.83 -13.67
N ALA A 251 -13.96 22.79 -13.67
CA ALA A 251 -13.69 23.65 -12.52
C ALA A 251 -14.92 24.52 -12.19
N PHE A 252 -15.21 24.69 -10.90
CA PHE A 252 -16.31 25.51 -10.37
C PHE A 252 -17.73 25.07 -10.76
N ASP A 253 -17.88 23.98 -11.50
CA ASP A 253 -19.18 23.40 -11.85
C ASP A 253 -19.21 21.94 -11.35
N ASN A 254 -19.11 21.81 -10.03
CA ASN A 254 -19.12 20.53 -9.34
C ASN A 254 -19.69 20.69 -7.91
N PRO A 255 -20.26 19.62 -7.31
CA PRO A 255 -21.02 19.77 -6.07
C PRO A 255 -20.17 20.06 -4.83
N TYR A 256 -18.87 19.77 -4.84
CA TYR A 256 -18.06 19.81 -3.61
C TYR A 256 -16.99 20.89 -3.55
N HIS A 257 -16.71 21.66 -4.62
CA HIS A 257 -15.72 22.74 -4.53
C HIS A 257 -16.07 23.73 -3.40
N ASP A 258 -17.33 24.17 -3.31
CA ASP A 258 -17.79 25.15 -2.32
C ASP A 258 -18.45 24.53 -1.07
N LEU A 259 -18.53 23.19 -0.99
CA LEU A 259 -19.10 22.52 0.17
C LEU A 259 -18.23 22.72 1.42
N LYS A 260 -18.86 23.13 2.53
CA LYS A 260 -18.22 23.42 3.84
C LYS A 260 -18.82 22.64 5.01
N ALA A 261 -19.73 21.70 4.75
CA ALA A 261 -20.35 20.91 5.80
C ALA A 261 -19.33 19.98 6.48
N ASP A 262 -19.52 19.72 7.77
CA ASP A 262 -18.72 18.72 8.49
C ASP A 262 -19.09 17.30 8.00
N GLY A 263 -18.09 16.50 7.65
CA GLY A 263 -18.28 15.14 7.15
C GLY A 263 -17.03 14.58 6.49
N ILE A 264 -17.13 13.38 5.92
CA ILE A 264 -16.04 12.74 5.19
C ILE A 264 -16.41 12.55 3.72
N TYR A 265 -15.38 12.44 2.88
CA TYR A 265 -15.49 12.08 1.48
C TYR A 265 -15.00 10.65 1.32
N VAL A 266 -15.89 9.79 0.82
CA VAL A 266 -15.59 8.38 0.54
C VAL A 266 -15.50 8.16 -0.97
N ASP A 267 -14.81 7.11 -1.39
CA ASP A 267 -14.79 6.70 -2.79
C ASP A 267 -16.21 6.37 -3.26
N LEU A 268 -16.59 6.92 -4.41
CA LEU A 268 -17.87 6.62 -5.05
C LEU A 268 -18.00 5.14 -5.44
N ILE A 269 -16.89 4.45 -5.73
CA ILE A 269 -16.87 3.07 -6.24
C ILE A 269 -16.87 2.03 -5.12
N SER A 270 -16.03 2.20 -4.10
CA SER A 270 -15.84 1.21 -3.02
C SER A 270 -16.45 1.62 -1.68
N GLY A 271 -16.73 2.91 -1.48
CA GLY A 271 -17.09 3.47 -0.18
C GLY A 271 -15.92 3.57 0.80
N GLU A 272 -14.68 3.34 0.39
CA GLU A 272 -13.53 3.50 1.28
C GLU A 272 -13.36 4.99 1.69
N PRO A 273 -13.08 5.30 2.97
CA PRO A 273 -12.86 6.68 3.42
C PRO A 273 -11.60 7.28 2.79
N LEU A 274 -11.71 8.46 2.17
CA LEU A 274 -10.59 9.09 1.46
C LEU A 274 -10.13 10.38 2.14
N PHE A 275 -11.04 11.31 2.42
CA PHE A 275 -10.70 12.64 2.94
C PHE A 275 -11.67 13.11 4.01
N SER A 276 -11.21 13.97 4.92
CA SER A 276 -12.05 14.65 5.91
C SER A 276 -12.34 16.08 5.46
N SER A 277 -13.51 16.61 5.81
CA SER A 277 -13.78 18.04 5.62
C SER A 277 -12.91 18.94 6.51
N LYS A 278 -12.27 18.40 7.55
CA LYS A 278 -11.30 19.14 8.39
C LYS A 278 -10.03 19.51 7.63
N ASP A 279 -9.62 18.68 6.67
CA ASP A 279 -8.45 18.90 5.82
C ASP A 279 -8.83 19.59 4.50
N LYS A 280 -10.12 19.84 4.27
CA LYS A 280 -10.59 20.54 3.07
C LYS A 280 -10.35 22.04 3.20
N TYR A 281 -9.82 22.64 2.15
CA TYR A 281 -9.61 24.09 2.10
C TYR A 281 -9.93 24.68 0.71
N ASP A 282 -10.06 26.00 0.66
CA ASP A 282 -10.32 26.73 -0.57
C ASP A 282 -9.01 27.06 -1.28
N SER A 283 -8.68 26.27 -2.30
CA SER A 283 -7.47 26.42 -3.11
C SER A 283 -7.63 27.39 -4.29
N LYS A 284 -8.83 27.91 -4.53
CA LYS A 284 -9.18 28.74 -5.71
C LYS A 284 -9.00 28.05 -7.06
N THR A 285 -8.77 26.73 -7.11
CA THR A 285 -8.63 26.00 -8.37
C THR A 285 -9.96 25.59 -9.00
N GLY A 286 -11.03 25.56 -8.21
CA GLY A 286 -12.37 25.16 -8.65
C GLY A 286 -12.69 23.68 -8.46
N TRP A 287 -11.81 22.91 -7.81
CA TRP A 287 -12.04 21.53 -7.39
C TRP A 287 -11.89 21.38 -5.88
N PRO A 288 -12.59 20.45 -5.21
CA PRO A 288 -12.37 20.18 -3.80
C PRO A 288 -10.91 19.81 -3.55
N SER A 289 -10.28 20.53 -2.62
CA SER A 289 -8.86 20.43 -2.32
C SER A 289 -8.63 20.10 -0.86
N PHE A 290 -7.73 19.17 -0.59
CA PHE A 290 -7.41 18.69 0.77
C PHE A 290 -5.92 18.78 1.06
N SER A 291 -5.53 19.01 2.31
CA SER A 291 -4.12 19.05 2.73
C SER A 291 -3.52 17.65 2.95
N GLN A 292 -4.35 16.66 3.27
CA GLN A 292 -3.96 15.27 3.53
C GLN A 292 -5.16 14.32 3.41
N PRO A 293 -4.91 13.02 3.15
CA PRO A 293 -5.96 11.99 3.22
C PRO A 293 -6.35 11.66 4.66
N LEU A 294 -7.60 11.19 4.83
CA LEU A 294 -8.12 10.70 6.11
C LEU A 294 -7.47 9.37 6.51
N GLU A 295 -7.31 8.47 5.54
CA GLU A 295 -6.66 7.17 5.68
C GLU A 295 -5.62 7.06 4.55
N PRO A 296 -4.32 7.33 4.82
CA PRO A 296 -3.29 7.29 3.78
C PRO A 296 -3.23 5.95 3.03
N GLY A 297 -3.54 4.83 3.70
CA GLY A 297 -3.60 3.51 3.07
C GLY A 297 -4.71 3.35 2.03
N ASN A 298 -5.72 4.23 1.99
CA ASN A 298 -6.75 4.17 0.92
C ASN A 298 -6.34 4.94 -0.34
N ILE A 299 -5.15 5.56 -0.35
CA ILE A 299 -4.63 6.33 -1.49
C ILE A 299 -3.55 5.55 -2.21
N ILE A 300 -3.63 5.56 -3.54
CA ILE A 300 -2.55 5.12 -4.44
C ILE A 300 -1.98 6.34 -5.15
N GLU A 301 -0.67 6.54 -5.04
CA GLU A 301 0.08 7.54 -5.80
C GLU A 301 0.71 6.90 -7.04
N LYS A 302 0.33 7.39 -8.22
CA LYS A 302 0.83 6.89 -9.50
C LYS A 302 1.48 8.01 -10.30
N SER A 303 2.66 7.76 -10.84
CA SER A 303 3.32 8.72 -11.72
C SER A 303 2.54 8.86 -13.03
N ASP A 304 2.10 10.08 -13.33
CA ASP A 304 1.39 10.44 -14.55
C ASP A 304 2.28 11.35 -15.42
N PHE A 305 2.45 10.98 -16.69
CA PHE A 305 3.22 11.73 -17.69
C PHE A 305 2.34 12.28 -18.81
N ALA A 306 1.00 12.22 -18.64
CA ALA A 306 0.07 12.80 -19.58
C ALA A 306 0.34 14.30 -19.77
N LEU A 307 0.02 14.80 -20.98
CA LEU A 307 0.19 16.21 -21.35
C LEU A 307 1.64 16.73 -21.26
N GLY A 308 2.65 15.83 -21.25
CA GLY A 308 4.07 16.21 -21.23
C GLY A 308 4.56 16.77 -19.89
N MET A 309 3.76 16.67 -18.83
CA MET A 309 4.11 17.10 -17.47
C MET A 309 4.17 15.89 -16.55
N LYS A 310 5.16 15.84 -15.65
CA LYS A 310 5.19 14.85 -14.57
C LYS A 310 4.24 15.32 -13.47
N ARG A 311 3.10 14.64 -13.33
CA ARG A 311 2.14 14.82 -12.23
C ARG A 311 2.08 13.55 -11.40
N MET A 312 1.50 13.65 -10.22
CA MET A 312 1.22 12.50 -9.36
C MET A 312 -0.30 12.31 -9.33
N GLU A 313 -0.76 11.29 -10.03
CA GLU A 313 -2.15 10.84 -10.03
C GLU A 313 -2.48 10.21 -8.68
N ILE A 314 -3.67 10.50 -8.18
CA ILE A 314 -4.25 9.90 -6.97
C ILE A 314 -5.42 9.01 -7.40
N ARG A 315 -5.38 7.74 -6.96
CA ARG A 315 -6.46 6.76 -7.14
C ARG A 315 -6.90 6.20 -5.78
N SER A 316 -8.15 5.73 -5.69
CA SER A 316 -8.62 4.98 -4.52
C SER A 316 -8.06 3.54 -4.53
N ARG A 317 -7.68 2.99 -3.38
CA ARG A 317 -7.02 1.68 -3.32
C ARG A 317 -7.96 0.53 -3.65
N HIS A 318 -9.14 0.50 -3.04
CA HIS A 318 -10.08 -0.61 -3.20
C HIS A 318 -11.00 -0.45 -4.43
N GLY A 319 -11.28 0.79 -4.84
CA GLY A 319 -12.05 1.07 -6.05
C GLY A 319 -11.23 1.16 -7.34
N ASN A 320 -9.92 1.42 -7.23
CA ASN A 320 -9.04 1.80 -8.34
C ASN A 320 -9.62 2.97 -9.19
N ALA A 321 -10.41 3.83 -8.55
CA ALA A 321 -11.04 4.98 -9.20
C ALA A 321 -10.02 6.10 -9.33
N HIS A 322 -9.93 6.72 -10.50
CA HIS A 322 -9.19 7.98 -10.64
C HIS A 322 -9.89 9.08 -9.82
N LEU A 323 -9.15 9.66 -8.88
CA LEU A 323 -9.65 10.70 -7.98
C LEU A 323 -9.20 12.08 -8.46
N GLY A 324 -7.94 12.22 -8.86
CA GLY A 324 -7.35 13.49 -9.30
C GLY A 324 -5.83 13.47 -9.20
N HIS A 325 -5.25 14.59 -8.74
CA HIS A 325 -3.80 14.75 -8.63
C HIS A 325 -3.39 15.43 -7.33
N VAL A 326 -2.17 15.15 -6.86
CA VAL A 326 -1.54 15.86 -5.75
C VAL A 326 -0.41 16.78 -6.24
N PHE A 327 -0.29 17.94 -5.60
CA PHE A 327 0.67 19.00 -5.93
C PHE A 327 1.39 19.49 -4.67
N ASN A 328 2.59 20.07 -4.83
CA ASN A 328 3.41 20.62 -3.73
C ASN A 328 3.19 22.13 -3.52
N ASP A 329 1.98 22.62 -3.83
CA ASP A 329 1.57 24.02 -3.71
C ASP A 329 0.44 24.19 -2.66
N GLY A 330 0.36 23.24 -1.73
CA GLY A 330 -0.63 23.25 -0.64
C GLY A 330 -0.19 24.06 0.57
N PRO A 331 -1.09 24.22 1.56
CA PRO A 331 -0.78 24.87 2.82
C PRO A 331 0.17 24.01 3.68
N GLU A 332 0.92 24.68 4.54
CA GLU A 332 1.63 24.03 5.66
C GLU A 332 0.61 23.33 6.60
N PRO A 333 0.99 22.24 7.29
CA PRO A 333 2.35 21.71 7.44
C PRO A 333 2.77 20.67 6.39
N THR A 334 1.84 20.17 5.58
CA THR A 334 2.16 19.14 4.58
C THR A 334 2.77 19.74 3.32
N GLY A 335 2.36 20.97 2.97
CA GLY A 335 2.69 21.60 1.68
C GLY A 335 2.01 20.91 0.50
N LEU A 336 1.09 19.96 0.75
CA LEU A 336 0.44 19.14 -0.26
C LEU A 336 -0.97 19.64 -0.54
N ARG A 337 -1.35 19.62 -1.82
CA ARG A 337 -2.70 19.89 -2.30
C ARG A 337 -3.22 18.69 -3.05
N TYR A 338 -4.09 17.91 -2.41
CA TYR A 338 -4.87 16.85 -3.05
C TYR A 338 -6.06 17.48 -3.76
N CYS A 339 -5.94 17.69 -5.07
CA CYS A 339 -6.96 18.30 -5.92
C CYS A 339 -7.83 17.22 -6.57
N MET A 340 -8.99 16.95 -5.97
CA MET A 340 -9.83 15.80 -6.31
C MET A 340 -11.03 16.20 -7.16
N ASN A 341 -11.55 15.28 -7.97
CA ASN A 341 -12.82 15.43 -8.65
C ASN A 341 -13.97 15.08 -7.70
N SER A 342 -14.97 15.94 -7.59
CA SER A 342 -16.22 15.67 -6.87
C SER A 342 -16.95 14.46 -7.45
N ALA A 343 -16.91 14.28 -8.77
CA ALA A 343 -17.48 13.14 -9.47
C ALA A 343 -16.84 11.79 -9.09
N ALA A 344 -15.70 11.78 -8.38
CA ALA A 344 -15.10 10.57 -7.84
C ALA A 344 -15.45 10.31 -6.36
N LEU A 345 -16.15 11.25 -5.72
CA LEU A 345 -16.39 11.25 -4.27
C LEU A 345 -17.89 11.15 -3.95
N LYS A 346 -18.19 10.54 -2.80
CA LYS A 346 -19.48 10.68 -2.12
C LYS A 346 -19.24 11.37 -0.78
N PHE A 347 -19.90 12.50 -0.54
CA PHE A 347 -19.85 13.16 0.76
C PHE A 347 -20.83 12.51 1.74
N ILE A 348 -20.35 12.18 2.95
CA ILE A 348 -21.15 11.66 4.06
C ILE A 348 -21.15 12.72 5.17
N PRO A 349 -22.30 13.40 5.41
CA PRO A 349 -22.42 14.38 6.49
C PRO A 349 -22.12 13.76 7.86
N LYS A 350 -21.56 14.56 8.78
CA LYS A 350 -21.22 14.14 10.15
C LYS A 350 -22.39 13.46 10.86
N GLU A 351 -23.60 13.98 10.71
CA GLU A 351 -24.83 13.45 11.28
C GLU A 351 -25.19 12.04 10.78
N ASP A 352 -24.74 11.68 9.57
CA ASP A 352 -25.03 10.39 8.93
C ASP A 352 -23.88 9.38 9.08
N LEU A 353 -22.71 9.77 9.57
CA LEU A 353 -21.53 8.88 9.68
C LEU A 353 -21.85 7.56 10.40
N LYS A 354 -22.50 7.61 11.56
CA LYS A 354 -22.85 6.40 12.30
C LYS A 354 -23.84 5.52 11.55
N LYS A 355 -24.81 6.13 10.87
CA LYS A 355 -25.87 5.44 10.12
C LYS A 355 -25.30 4.74 8.87
N GLU A 356 -24.34 5.38 8.20
CA GLU A 356 -23.71 4.87 6.98
C GLU A 356 -22.51 3.94 7.27
N GLY A 357 -22.22 3.63 8.54
CA GLY A 357 -21.16 2.67 8.93
C GLY A 357 -19.76 3.26 9.10
N TYR A 358 -19.66 4.58 9.22
CA TYR A 358 -18.42 5.37 9.39
C TYR A 358 -18.31 6.00 10.79
N GLY A 359 -18.97 5.39 11.79
CA GLY A 359 -19.09 5.95 13.15
C GLY A 359 -17.75 6.16 13.86
N GLN A 360 -16.70 5.41 13.48
CA GLN A 360 -15.35 5.57 14.00
C GLN A 360 -14.75 6.96 13.70
N TYR A 361 -15.15 7.60 12.59
CA TYR A 361 -14.65 8.94 12.21
C TYR A 361 -15.39 10.09 12.91
N LEU A 362 -16.37 9.81 13.78
CA LEU A 362 -17.04 10.87 14.54
C LEU A 362 -16.09 11.63 15.46
N SER A 363 -14.99 11.01 15.90
CA SER A 363 -13.97 11.67 16.73
C SER A 363 -13.25 12.83 16.01
N GLU A 364 -13.17 12.80 14.68
CA GLU A 364 -12.53 13.85 13.87
C GLU A 364 -13.24 15.21 13.94
N PHE A 365 -14.51 15.21 14.37
CA PHE A 365 -15.36 16.40 14.38
C PHE A 365 -15.78 16.83 15.78
N LYS A 366 -15.08 16.37 16.82
CA LYS A 366 -15.38 16.70 18.22
C LYS A 366 -14.86 18.06 18.66
#